data_AF-A0A6P1ZNX1-F1
#
_entry.id   AF-A0A6P1ZNX1-F1
#
_cell.length_a   1.000
_cell.length_b   1.000
_cell.length_c   1.000
_cell.angle_alpha   90.00
_cell.angle_beta   90.00
_cell.angle_gamma   90.00
#
_symmetry.space_group_name_H-M   'P 1'
#
loop_
_entity.id
_entity.type
_entity.pdbx_description
1 polymer ?
#
loop_
_entity_poly.entity_id
_entity_poly.type
_entity_poly.pdbx_seq_one_letter_code
_entity_poly.pdbx_strand_id
1 'polypeptide(L)'
;MKIPSSIWTLIIGVVLTLLSLWYGQNHGLLPVAATDEAVLVDGLFDTMMIVSTGIFLLVEGILIYAAIKYRRRPGDNDDGPAIEGNVPLEILWTAIPAIIVLGISVYSFEVY
;
A
#
# COMPACT_ATOMS: atom_id res chain seq x y z
N MET A 1 19.29 -17.12 -17.85
CA MET A 1 19.82 -16.70 -16.53
C MET A 1 18.63 -16.43 -15.61
N LYS A 2 18.59 -16.99 -14.40
CA LYS A 2 17.48 -16.77 -13.44
C LYS A 2 17.75 -15.46 -12.71
N ILE A 3 16.88 -14.47 -12.87
CA ILE A 3 16.97 -13.19 -12.16
C ILE A 3 16.78 -13.46 -10.65
N PRO A 4 17.65 -12.96 -9.75
CA PRO A 4 17.48 -13.11 -8.30
C PRO A 4 16.14 -12.56 -7.80
N SER A 5 15.53 -13.23 -6.81
CA SER A 5 14.25 -12.82 -6.24
C SER A 5 14.27 -11.40 -5.65
N SER A 6 15.42 -10.96 -5.14
CA SER A 6 15.62 -9.60 -4.63
C SER A 6 15.42 -8.50 -5.69
N ILE A 7 15.76 -8.79 -6.96
CA ILE A 7 15.56 -7.84 -8.06
C ILE A 7 14.06 -7.72 -8.36
N TRP A 8 13.31 -8.82 -8.35
CA TRP A 8 11.86 -8.80 -8.54
C TRP A 8 11.14 -8.04 -7.43
N THR A 9 11.50 -8.26 -6.17
CA THR A 9 10.90 -7.54 -5.04
C THR A 9 11.18 -6.05 -5.12
N LEU A 10 12.39 -5.66 -5.53
CA LEU A 10 12.75 -4.25 -5.72
C LEU A 10 11.92 -3.62 -6.86
N ILE A 11 11.81 -4.30 -8.00
CA ILE A 11 11.04 -3.80 -9.15
C ILE A 11 9.57 -3.61 -8.75
N ILE A 12 8.97 -4.58 -8.07
CA ILE A 12 7.57 -4.46 -7.60
C ILE A 12 7.41 -3.27 -6.66
N GLY A 13 8.33 -3.10 -5.71
CA GLY A 13 8.33 -1.95 -4.80
C GLY A 13 8.43 -0.62 -5.56
N VAL A 14 9.34 -0.51 -6.52
CA VAL A 14 9.50 0.70 -7.36
C VAL A 14 8.23 0.99 -8.15
N VAL A 15 7.66 -0.03 -8.81
CA VAL A 15 6.42 0.12 -9.60
C VAL A 15 5.28 0.56 -8.70
N LEU A 16 5.11 -0.06 -7.53
CA LEU A 16 4.07 0.30 -6.58
C LEU A 16 4.21 1.75 -6.12
N THR A 17 5.42 2.19 -5.77
CA THR A 17 5.68 3.58 -5.39
C THR A 17 5.36 4.56 -6.52
N LEU A 18 5.80 4.26 -7.75
CA LEU A 18 5.56 5.14 -8.90
C LEU A 18 4.06 5.25 -9.24
N LEU A 19 3.32 4.13 -9.21
CA LEU A 19 1.88 4.14 -9.44
C LEU A 19 1.13 4.92 -8.35
N SER A 20 1.57 4.78 -7.10
CA SER A 20 0.97 5.48 -5.96
C SER A 20 1.19 6.99 -6.05
N LEU A 21 2.42 7.42 -6.37
CA LEU A 21 2.76 8.83 -6.58
C LEU A 21 1.98 9.42 -7.76
N TRP A 22 1.93 8.70 -8.88
CA TRP A 22 1.22 9.16 -10.06
C TRP A 22 -0.26 9.37 -9.78
N TYR A 23 -0.95 8.35 -9.24
CA TYR A 23 -2.38 8.45 -9.00
C TYR A 23 -2.70 9.48 -7.91
N GLY A 24 -1.92 9.51 -6.83
CA GLY A 24 -2.12 10.44 -5.74
C GLY A 24 -1.93 11.92 -6.09
N GLN A 25 -1.28 12.24 -7.22
CA GLN A 25 -1.15 13.61 -7.72
C GLN A 25 -2.03 13.91 -8.95
N ASN A 26 -2.66 12.88 -9.55
CA ASN A 26 -3.38 12.99 -10.83
C ASN A 26 -4.77 12.35 -10.77
N HIS A 27 -5.42 12.32 -9.60
CA HIS A 27 -6.72 11.66 -9.42
C HIS A 27 -7.93 12.51 -9.86
N GLY A 28 -7.80 13.84 -9.95
CA GLY A 28 -8.88 14.72 -10.41
C GLY A 28 -10.14 14.70 -9.53
N LEU A 29 -9.97 14.43 -8.23
CA LEU A 29 -11.08 14.31 -7.27
C LEU A 29 -11.45 15.63 -6.58
N LEU A 30 -10.54 16.61 -6.64
CA LEU A 30 -10.67 17.88 -5.96
C LEU A 30 -11.08 19.00 -6.94
N PRO A 31 -11.91 19.96 -6.51
CA PRO A 31 -12.22 21.14 -7.31
C PRO A 31 -11.01 22.08 -7.40
N VAL A 32 -11.11 23.10 -8.26
CA VAL A 32 -10.09 24.15 -8.32
C VAL A 32 -10.05 24.92 -7.00
N ALA A 33 -8.86 25.11 -6.44
CA ALA A 33 -8.63 25.88 -5.22
C ALA A 33 -9.21 27.30 -5.32
N ALA A 34 -10.03 27.68 -4.33
CA ALA A 34 -10.67 29.00 -4.26
C ALA A 34 -9.97 29.95 -3.27
N THR A 35 -9.10 29.41 -2.42
CA THR A 35 -8.33 30.15 -1.39
C THR A 35 -6.94 29.54 -1.27
N ASP A 36 -6.01 30.28 -0.65
CA ASP A 36 -4.65 29.78 -0.38
C ASP A 36 -4.67 28.57 0.58
N GLU A 37 -5.61 28.55 1.54
CA GLU A 37 -5.80 27.43 2.47
C GLU A 37 -6.22 26.13 1.77
N ALA A 38 -6.97 26.23 0.67
CA ALA A 38 -7.37 25.05 -0.09
C ALA A 38 -6.15 24.30 -0.64
N VAL A 39 -5.07 24.99 -0.99
CA VAL A 39 -3.83 24.37 -1.50
C VAL A 39 -3.17 23.49 -0.43
N LEU A 40 -3.23 23.87 0.84
CA LEU A 40 -2.68 23.08 1.95
C LEU A 40 -3.50 21.82 2.20
N VAL A 41 -4.83 21.95 2.18
CA VAL A 41 -5.76 20.82 2.33
C VAL A 41 -5.65 19.84 1.15
N ASP A 42 -5.56 20.35 -0.07
CA ASP A 42 -5.36 19.55 -1.28
C ASP A 42 -4.06 18.76 -1.18
N GLY A 43 -2.96 19.37 -0.72
CA GLY A 43 -1.68 18.66 -0.50
C GLY A 43 -1.74 17.55 0.56
N LEU A 44 -2.50 17.77 1.64
CA LEU A 44 -2.78 16.74 2.65
C LEU A 44 -3.59 15.59 2.04
N PHE A 45 -4.62 15.91 1.27
CA PHE A 45 -5.46 14.92 0.59
C PHE A 45 -4.66 14.09 -0.42
N ASP A 46 -3.86 14.74 -1.27
CA ASP A 46 -2.98 14.07 -2.23
C ASP A 46 -2.03 13.10 -1.51
N THR A 47 -1.45 13.52 -0.38
CA THR A 47 -0.59 12.66 0.46
C THR A 47 -1.34 11.44 0.98
N MET A 48 -2.56 11.62 1.48
CA MET A 48 -3.43 10.52 1.90
C MET A 48 -3.76 9.58 0.74
N MET A 49 -4.00 10.13 -0.46
CA MET A 49 -4.29 9.36 -1.67
C MET A 49 -3.08 8.53 -2.13
N ILE A 50 -1.86 9.08 -2.08
CA ILE A 50 -0.62 8.35 -2.37
C ILE A 50 -0.52 7.12 -1.45
N VAL A 51 -0.63 7.33 -0.14
CA VAL A 51 -0.52 6.26 0.87
C VAL A 51 -1.61 5.21 0.68
N SER A 52 -2.86 5.66 0.53
CA SER A 52 -4.02 4.77 0.39
C SER A 52 -3.91 3.91 -0.87
N THR A 53 -3.48 4.50 -1.99
CA THR A 53 -3.30 3.77 -3.25
C THR A 53 -2.20 2.71 -3.14
N GLY A 54 -1.08 3.05 -2.50
CA GLY A 54 0.00 2.09 -2.28
C GLY A 54 -0.42 0.89 -1.42
N ILE A 55 -1.12 1.15 -0.31
CA ILE A 55 -1.66 0.10 0.57
C ILE A 55 -2.69 -0.74 -0.18
N PHE A 56 -3.61 -0.10 -0.91
CA PHE A 56 -4.65 -0.79 -1.67
C PHE A 56 -4.05 -1.75 -2.70
N LEU A 57 -3.12 -1.28 -3.54
CA LEU A 57 -2.46 -2.12 -4.54
C LEU A 57 -1.66 -3.26 -3.91
N LEU A 58 -1.01 -3.01 -2.78
CA LEU A 58 -0.28 -4.04 -2.04
C LEU A 58 -1.22 -5.14 -1.53
N VAL A 59 -2.28 -4.76 -0.81
CA VAL A 59 -3.23 -5.69 -0.19
C VAL A 59 -4.00 -6.46 -1.24
N GLU A 60 -4.59 -5.78 -2.23
CA GLU A 60 -5.31 -6.43 -3.33
C GLU A 60 -4.39 -7.34 -4.15
N GLY A 61 -3.16 -6.90 -4.42
CA GLY A 61 -2.17 -7.72 -5.12
C GLY A 61 -1.85 -9.02 -4.37
N ILE A 62 -1.66 -8.95 -3.05
CA ILE A 62 -1.43 -10.12 -2.20
C ILE A 62 -2.67 -11.03 -2.19
N LEU A 63 -3.87 -10.47 -2.05
CA LEU A 63 -5.12 -11.23 -2.03
C LEU A 63 -5.37 -11.95 -3.36
N ILE A 64 -5.22 -11.28 -4.50
CA ILE A 64 -5.36 -11.88 -5.83
C ILE A 64 -4.31 -12.97 -6.03
N TYR A 65 -3.05 -12.70 -5.66
CA TYR A 65 -1.99 -13.70 -5.72
C TYR A 65 -2.36 -14.93 -4.87
N ALA A 66 -2.81 -14.73 -3.64
CA ALA A 66 -3.18 -15.81 -2.74
C ALA A 66 -4.36 -16.62 -3.28
N ALA A 67 -5.39 -15.95 -3.80
CA ALA A 67 -6.57 -16.57 -4.39
C ALA A 67 -6.24 -17.42 -5.61
N ILE A 68 -5.22 -17.06 -6.41
CA ILE A 68 -4.79 -17.84 -7.59
C ILE A 68 -3.82 -18.95 -7.18
N LYS A 69 -2.83 -18.64 -6.36
CA LYS A 69 -1.72 -19.54 -6.00
C LYS A 69 -2.15 -20.66 -5.07
N TYR A 70 -2.98 -20.35 -4.08
CA TYR A 70 -3.41 -21.28 -3.03
C TYR A 70 -4.84 -21.80 -3.22
N ARG A 71 -5.41 -21.65 -4.43
CA ARG A 71 -6.70 -22.25 -4.77
C ARG A 71 -6.61 -23.78 -4.75
N ARG A 72 -7.58 -24.43 -4.10
CA ARG A 72 -7.77 -25.88 -4.17
C ARG A 72 -7.94 -26.37 -5.61
N ARG A 73 -7.20 -27.40 -6.00
CA ARG A 73 -7.26 -27.99 -7.35
C ARG A 73 -8.21 -29.21 -7.39
N PRO A 74 -8.76 -29.57 -8.56
CA PRO A 74 -9.56 -30.78 -8.67
C PRO A 74 -8.75 -32.02 -8.25
N GLY A 75 -9.30 -32.82 -7.33
CA GLY A 75 -8.64 -34.02 -6.78
C GLY A 75 -7.70 -33.75 -5.60
N ASP A 76 -7.49 -32.49 -5.22
CA ASP A 76 -6.75 -32.12 -4.02
C ASP A 76 -7.63 -32.31 -2.78
N ASN A 77 -7.21 -33.17 -1.85
CA ASN A 77 -7.86 -33.44 -0.57
C ASN A 77 -6.92 -33.19 0.61
N ASP A 78 -5.74 -32.62 0.35
CA ASP A 78 -4.75 -32.35 1.37
C ASP A 78 -5.10 -31.05 2.11
N ASP A 79 -4.78 -31.01 3.40
CA ASP A 79 -4.87 -29.78 4.18
C ASP A 79 -3.65 -28.88 3.95
N GLY A 80 -3.86 -27.56 4.08
CA GLY A 80 -2.76 -26.61 4.07
C GLY A 80 -1.81 -26.82 5.24
N PRO A 81 -0.53 -26.42 5.13
CA PRO A 81 0.41 -26.52 6.24
C PRO A 81 -0.07 -25.68 7.43
N ALA A 82 0.00 -26.24 8.63
CA ALA A 82 -0.36 -25.57 9.89
C ALA A 82 0.73 -24.57 10.29
N ILE A 83 0.78 -23.42 9.61
CA ILE A 83 1.71 -22.33 9.89
C ILE A 83 0.99 -21.30 10.74
N GLU A 84 1.49 -21.08 11.95
CA GLU A 84 0.97 -20.09 12.88
C GLU A 84 2.09 -19.16 13.35
N GLY A 85 1.82 -17.85 13.29
CA GLY A 85 2.69 -16.80 13.79
C GLY A 85 3.90 -16.48 12.91
N ASN A 86 4.38 -15.25 13.05
CA ASN A 86 5.69 -14.78 12.56
C ASN A 86 6.00 -13.45 13.24
N VAL A 87 6.64 -13.48 14.41
CA VAL A 87 6.88 -12.28 15.24
C VAL A 87 7.56 -11.15 14.46
N PRO A 88 8.63 -11.38 13.65
CA PRO A 88 9.22 -10.32 12.84
C PRO A 88 8.23 -9.68 11.86
N LEU A 89 7.40 -10.48 11.19
CA LEU A 89 6.41 -10.00 10.24
C LEU A 89 5.27 -9.25 10.95
N GLU A 90 4.87 -9.73 12.12
CA GLU A 90 3.89 -9.09 12.99
C GLU A 90 4.33 -7.70 13.46
N ILE A 91 5.58 -7.58 13.91
CA ILE A 91 6.17 -6.30 14.28
C ILE A 91 6.19 -5.36 13.06
N LEU A 92 6.63 -5.86 11.90
CA LEU A 92 6.75 -5.07 10.68
C LEU A 92 5.39 -4.49 10.24
N TRP A 93 4.36 -5.34 10.12
CA TRP A 93 3.04 -4.89 9.68
C TRP A 93 2.29 -4.07 10.72
N THR A 94 2.75 -4.03 11.97
CA THR A 94 2.14 -3.21 13.03
C THR A 94 2.81 -1.85 13.10
N ALA A 95 4.14 -1.84 13.04
CA ALA A 95 4.94 -0.61 13.09
C ALA A 95 4.70 0.28 11.87
N ILE A 96 4.62 -0.29 10.66
CA ILE A 96 4.44 0.49 9.42
C ILE A 96 3.12 1.29 9.46
N PRO A 97 1.93 0.68 9.69
CA PRO A 97 0.69 1.45 9.79
C PRO A 97 0.69 2.47 10.93
N ALA A 98 1.29 2.14 12.07
CA ALA A 98 1.40 3.08 13.20
C ALA A 98 2.19 4.34 12.80
N ILE A 99 3.34 4.18 12.14
CA ILE A 99 4.17 5.30 11.65
C ILE A 99 3.41 6.11 10.60
N ILE A 100 2.71 5.46 9.67
CA ILE A 100 1.90 6.13 8.65
C ILE A 100 0.83 7.01 9.29
N VAL A 101 0.06 6.47 10.24
CA VAL A 101 -1.00 7.22 10.93
C VAL A 101 -0.44 8.38 11.72
N LEU A 102 0.67 8.19 12.44
CA LEU A 102 1.33 9.27 13.18
C LEU A 102 1.84 10.37 12.25
N GLY A 103 2.47 10.02 11.12
CA GLY A 103 2.95 10.98 10.14
C GLY A 103 1.84 11.81 9.52
N ILE A 104 0.75 11.16 9.09
CA ILE A 104 -0.43 11.86 8.55
C ILE A 104 -1.08 12.73 9.63
N SER A 105 -1.15 12.26 10.88
CA SER A 105 -1.73 13.04 11.98
C SER A 105 -0.94 14.32 12.24
N VAL A 106 0.39 14.24 12.31
CA VAL A 106 1.26 15.42 12.48
C VAL A 106 1.06 16.40 11.32
N TYR A 107 1.10 15.91 10.08
CA TYR A 107 0.89 16.76 8.92
C TYR A 107 -0.50 17.44 8.93
N SER A 108 -1.53 16.69 9.34
CA SER A 108 -2.88 17.24 9.51
C SER A 108 -2.96 18.35 10.55
N PHE A 109 -2.18 18.29 11.64
CA PHE A 109 -2.13 19.35 12.66
C PHE A 109 -1.41 20.61 12.18
N GLU A 110 -0.48 20.50 11.23
CA GLU A 110 0.22 21.65 10.65
C GLU A 110 -0.62 22.38 9.61
N VAL A 111 -1.52 21.67 8.94
CA VAL A 111 -2.44 22.22 7.92
C VAL A 111 -3.67 22.89 8.55
N TYR A 112 -4.03 22.51 9.78
CA TYR A 112 -5.18 23.05 10.52
C TYR A 112 -4.83 24.29 11.33
#